data_AF-A0A933K249-F1
#
_entry.id   AF-A0A933K249-F1
#
_cell.length_a   1.000
_cell.length_b   1.000
_cell.length_c   1.000
_cell.angle_alpha   90.00
_cell.angle_beta   90.00
_cell.angle_gamma   90.00
#
_symmetry.space_group_name_H-M   'P 1'
#
loop_
_entity.id
_entity.type
_entity.pdbx_description
1 polymer ?
#
loop_
_entity_poly.entity_id
_entity_poly.type
_entity_poly.pdbx_seq_one_letter_code
_entity_poly.pdbx_strand_id
1 'polypeptide(L)'
;MRHRAFTMCVLVVAGSLTPVVPDSARAAAPPAPVAGPVRSPAPGTDATSVLQQAKALYMLGRFEDARIAVDRAISLAPGNPAAFALLGWIHKLKNELPEAQNAFSQAARLAPDNARVREMAEALTRKLGVFHYAHGVEAFRRQDWARASEHLEKALEKEILGPEQSAIAQQYLVIARFSRQRVAQEIQRIQAEREFVERGYTAKKIGLHEVATHPGSYGFGSYVDFSGWVVARSDDPDGSELTVAPRGRSRFSRSSSTMTDWFTIRTPRPLPGDARAFCGSFVSVRGRLIDSRYIENPINSVTTSRPRPTVLASMIEFPGSSRTLAGPLRIDYLGYSREQRLQLESTAP
;
A
#
# COMPACT_ATOMS: atom_id res chain seq x y z
N MET A 1 41.95 -19.60 42.76
CA MET A 1 42.56 -20.72 42.02
C MET A 1 41.94 -20.79 40.64
N ARG A 2 42.81 -20.82 39.61
CA ARG A 2 42.47 -20.91 38.18
C ARG A 2 42.17 -22.36 37.81
N HIS A 3 41.10 -22.63 37.07
CA HIS A 3 40.96 -23.82 36.22
C HIS A 3 40.19 -23.41 34.96
N ARG A 4 40.89 -23.16 33.85
CA ARG A 4 41.46 -24.08 32.85
C ARG A 4 40.44 -24.34 31.73
N ALA A 5 40.75 -23.73 30.59
CA ALA A 5 40.15 -23.92 29.29
C ALA A 5 40.24 -25.39 28.82
N PHE A 6 39.19 -25.86 28.15
CA PHE A 6 39.25 -26.99 27.24
C PHE A 6 38.79 -26.52 25.86
N THR A 7 39.77 -26.31 25.00
CA THR A 7 39.63 -26.11 23.56
C THR A 7 39.32 -27.46 22.93
N MET A 8 38.13 -27.62 22.37
CA MET A 8 37.78 -28.78 21.55
C MET A 8 37.75 -28.34 20.09
N CYS A 9 38.77 -28.76 19.34
CA CYS A 9 38.82 -28.68 17.88
C CYS A 9 37.69 -29.52 17.29
N VAL A 10 36.84 -28.90 16.48
CA VAL A 10 35.96 -29.62 15.55
C VAL A 10 36.42 -29.28 14.13
N LEU A 11 36.81 -30.33 13.42
CA LEU A 11 37.25 -30.31 12.03
C LEU A 11 36.16 -29.78 11.09
N VAL A 12 36.60 -28.94 10.15
CA VAL A 12 35.86 -28.50 8.98
C VAL A 12 35.65 -29.68 8.03
N VAL A 13 34.40 -29.97 7.67
CA VAL A 13 34.03 -30.63 6.42
C VAL A 13 32.98 -29.75 5.75
N ALA A 14 33.42 -29.02 4.71
CA ALA A 14 32.54 -28.23 3.86
C ALA A 14 31.81 -29.17 2.89
N GLY A 15 30.59 -29.56 3.24
CA GLY A 15 29.65 -30.25 2.35
C GLY A 15 28.59 -29.26 1.86
N SER A 16 28.68 -28.83 0.61
CA SER A 16 27.66 -28.02 -0.06
C SER A 16 26.45 -28.89 -0.41
N LEU A 17 25.46 -28.91 0.49
CA LEU A 17 24.13 -29.47 0.21
C LEU A 17 23.31 -28.43 -0.55
N THR A 18 23.14 -28.65 -1.86
CA THR A 18 22.12 -27.97 -2.66
C THR A 18 20.79 -28.74 -2.54
N PRO A 19 19.65 -28.07 -2.31
CA PRO A 19 18.36 -28.75 -2.37
C PRO A 19 17.93 -28.94 -3.83
N VAL A 20 17.67 -30.21 -4.18
CA VAL A 20 16.99 -30.62 -5.42
C VAL A 20 15.51 -30.24 -5.31
N VAL A 21 15.03 -29.36 -6.19
CA VAL A 21 13.61 -29.00 -6.34
C VAL A 21 13.04 -29.78 -7.54
N PRO A 22 11.85 -30.39 -7.44
CA PRO A 22 11.24 -31.13 -8.54
C PRO A 22 10.70 -30.18 -9.62
N ASP A 23 10.95 -30.56 -10.86
CA ASP A 23 10.60 -29.84 -12.09
C ASP A 23 9.11 -30.01 -12.40
N SER A 24 8.28 -29.02 -12.06
CA SER A 24 6.93 -28.90 -12.62
C SER A 24 6.37 -27.48 -12.48
N ALA A 25 5.77 -27.01 -13.57
CA ALA A 25 5.00 -25.77 -13.71
C ALA A 25 5.79 -24.44 -13.82
N ARG A 26 6.63 -24.34 -14.86
CA ARG A 26 7.03 -23.04 -15.41
C ARG A 26 5.92 -22.57 -16.38
N ALA A 27 4.94 -21.84 -15.86
CA ALA A 27 4.00 -21.08 -16.70
C ALA A 27 4.82 -20.11 -17.56
N ALA A 28 4.67 -20.23 -18.87
CA ALA A 28 5.38 -19.41 -19.85
C ALA A 28 5.11 -17.92 -19.59
N ALA A 29 6.20 -17.16 -19.44
CA ALA A 29 6.14 -15.70 -19.51
C ALA A 29 5.53 -15.29 -20.87
N PRO A 30 4.72 -14.23 -20.93
CA PRO A 30 4.23 -13.71 -22.21
C PRO A 30 5.43 -13.35 -23.11
N PRO A 31 5.38 -13.66 -24.41
CA PRO A 31 6.48 -13.33 -25.30
C PRO A 31 6.72 -11.82 -25.27
N ALA A 32 7.99 -11.43 -25.11
CA ALA A 32 8.43 -10.06 -25.31
C ALA A 32 7.89 -9.54 -26.66
N PRO A 33 7.51 -8.24 -26.76
CA PRO A 33 7.04 -7.69 -28.02
C PRO A 33 8.10 -7.97 -29.07
N VAL A 34 7.68 -8.67 -30.13
CA VAL A 34 8.55 -9.11 -31.22
C VAL A 34 9.12 -7.83 -31.84
N ALA A 35 10.34 -7.49 -31.47
CA ALA A 35 11.13 -6.48 -32.15
C ALA A 35 11.32 -7.03 -33.57
N GLY A 36 10.53 -6.53 -34.51
CA GLY A 36 10.79 -6.73 -35.93
C GLY A 36 12.25 -6.38 -36.22
N PRO A 37 12.86 -7.00 -37.25
CA PRO A 37 14.29 -6.88 -37.48
C PRO A 37 14.69 -5.41 -37.44
N VAL A 38 15.57 -5.06 -36.50
CA VAL A 38 16.28 -3.79 -36.51
C VAL A 38 17.08 -3.82 -37.81
N ARG A 39 16.49 -3.30 -38.88
CA ARG A 39 17.17 -3.13 -40.16
C ARG A 39 18.40 -2.29 -39.85
N SER A 40 19.57 -2.90 -39.99
CA SER A 40 20.83 -2.17 -40.09
C SER A 40 20.60 -1.02 -41.08
N PRO A 41 20.97 0.22 -40.72
CA PRO A 41 20.70 1.37 -41.58
C PRO A 41 21.30 1.09 -42.96
N ALA A 42 20.52 1.35 -43.99
CA ALA A 42 20.94 1.12 -45.36
C ALA A 42 22.27 1.88 -45.60
N PRO A 43 23.27 1.26 -46.24
CA PRO A 43 24.54 1.92 -46.50
C PRO A 43 24.26 3.12 -47.43
N GLY A 44 24.32 4.34 -46.88
CA GLY A 44 24.07 5.59 -47.61
C GLY A 44 23.12 6.58 -46.95
N THR A 45 22.36 6.21 -45.90
CA THR A 45 21.55 7.20 -45.17
C THR A 45 22.40 7.99 -44.17
N ASP A 46 22.83 9.17 -44.60
CA ASP A 46 23.58 10.11 -43.78
C ASP A 46 22.68 10.67 -42.66
N ALA A 47 23.19 10.75 -41.43
CA ALA A 47 22.43 11.18 -40.25
C ALA A 47 21.83 12.58 -40.45
N THR A 48 22.56 13.44 -41.17
CA THR A 48 22.14 14.78 -41.55
C THR A 48 20.90 14.77 -42.45
N SER A 49 20.84 13.86 -43.43
CA SER A 49 19.72 13.72 -44.35
C SER A 49 18.44 13.27 -43.62
N VAL A 50 18.57 12.28 -42.74
CA VAL A 50 17.46 11.79 -41.91
C VAL A 50 16.94 12.90 -40.98
N LEU A 51 17.83 13.73 -40.43
CA LEU A 51 17.44 14.87 -39.61
C LEU A 51 16.70 15.96 -40.41
N GLN A 52 17.11 16.24 -41.65
CA GLN A 52 16.37 17.18 -42.51
C GLN A 52 14.98 16.65 -42.85
N GLN A 53 14.85 15.35 -43.12
CA GLN A 53 13.55 14.70 -43.30
C GLN A 53 12.68 14.84 -42.04
N ALA A 54 13.25 14.58 -40.86
CA ALA A 54 12.54 14.73 -39.59
C ALA A 54 12.04 16.16 -39.39
N LYS A 55 12.86 17.16 -39.73
CA LYS A 55 12.50 18.58 -39.66
C LYS A 55 11.37 18.92 -40.63
N ALA A 56 11.39 18.39 -41.85
CA ALA A 56 10.31 18.57 -42.81
C ALA A 56 8.99 17.96 -42.31
N LEU A 57 9.04 16.74 -41.76
CA LEU A 57 7.87 16.09 -41.16
C LEU A 57 7.30 16.88 -39.98
N TYR A 58 8.17 17.45 -39.14
CA TYR A 58 7.78 18.34 -38.05
C TYR A 58 7.06 19.60 -38.58
N MET A 59 7.60 20.25 -39.60
CA MET A 59 6.98 21.44 -40.21
C MET A 59 5.62 21.14 -40.86
N LEU A 60 5.42 19.90 -41.31
CA LEU A 60 4.15 19.41 -41.86
C LEU A 60 3.15 18.96 -40.78
N GLY A 61 3.49 19.08 -39.49
CA GLY A 61 2.64 18.65 -38.38
C GLY A 61 2.55 17.13 -38.18
N ARG A 62 3.37 16.34 -38.91
CA ARG A 62 3.42 14.88 -38.80
C ARG A 62 4.33 14.48 -37.65
N PHE A 63 3.90 14.76 -36.41
CA PHE A 63 4.74 14.66 -35.23
C PHE A 63 5.24 13.24 -34.90
N GLU A 64 4.44 12.20 -35.14
CA GLU A 64 4.88 10.81 -34.91
C GLU A 64 5.92 10.36 -35.92
N ASP A 65 5.71 10.66 -37.20
CA ASP A 65 6.68 10.34 -38.24
C ASP A 65 7.97 11.12 -38.05
N ALA A 66 7.86 12.39 -37.64
CA ALA A 66 9.00 13.22 -37.28
C ALA A 66 9.76 12.59 -36.10
N ARG A 67 9.06 12.10 -35.07
CA ARG A 67 9.70 11.43 -33.92
C ARG A 67 10.48 10.19 -34.37
N ILE A 68 9.87 9.32 -35.18
CA ILE A 68 10.55 8.12 -35.70
C ILE A 68 11.80 8.49 -36.51
N ALA A 69 11.73 9.54 -37.33
CA ALA A 69 12.87 10.03 -38.08
C ALA A 69 13.95 10.65 -37.17
N VAL A 70 13.55 11.38 -36.12
CA VAL A 70 14.48 11.90 -35.09
C VAL A 70 15.18 10.76 -34.35
N ASP A 71 14.45 9.73 -33.91
CA ASP A 71 15.01 8.57 -33.18
C ASP A 71 16.06 7.84 -34.04
N ARG A 72 15.80 7.71 -35.35
CA ARG A 72 16.78 7.20 -36.32
C ARG A 72 17.99 8.13 -36.45
N ALA A 73 17.77 9.44 -36.53
CA ALA A 73 18.88 10.41 -36.61
C ALA A 73 19.76 10.38 -35.35
N ILE A 74 19.16 10.23 -34.15
CA ILE A 74 19.86 10.06 -32.88
C ILE A 74 20.65 8.74 -32.88
N SER A 75 20.07 7.66 -33.39
CA SER A 75 20.76 6.36 -33.47
C SER A 75 21.96 6.38 -34.42
N LEU A 76 21.86 7.14 -35.52
CA LEU A 76 22.95 7.32 -36.49
C LEU A 76 24.04 8.29 -36.02
N ALA A 77 23.66 9.34 -35.29
CA ALA A 77 24.57 10.34 -34.75
C ALA A 77 24.18 10.74 -33.31
N PRO A 78 24.58 9.97 -32.29
CA PRO A 78 24.21 10.22 -30.89
C PRO A 78 24.76 11.54 -30.32
N GLY A 79 25.75 12.15 -30.98
CA GLY A 79 26.34 13.43 -30.61
C GLY A 79 25.70 14.64 -31.29
N ASN A 80 24.60 14.48 -32.05
CA ASN A 80 24.01 15.60 -32.78
C ASN A 80 23.01 16.40 -31.91
N PRO A 81 23.35 17.61 -31.44
CA PRO A 81 22.48 18.42 -30.58
C PRO A 81 21.16 18.83 -31.26
N ALA A 82 21.17 18.97 -32.59
CA ALA A 82 19.98 19.41 -33.34
C ALA A 82 18.89 18.33 -33.38
N ALA A 83 19.26 17.04 -33.35
CA ALA A 83 18.31 15.94 -33.26
C ALA A 83 17.57 15.94 -31.92
N PHE A 84 18.30 16.10 -30.81
CA PHE A 84 17.70 16.24 -29.47
C PHE A 84 16.87 17.51 -29.33
N ALA A 85 17.30 18.63 -29.91
CA ALA A 85 16.51 19.86 -29.91
C ALA A 85 15.17 19.67 -30.66
N LEU A 86 15.17 18.98 -31.81
CA LEU A 86 13.95 18.69 -32.55
C LEU A 86 13.03 17.74 -31.78
N LEU A 87 13.59 16.74 -31.08
CA LEU A 87 12.84 15.87 -30.18
C LEU A 87 12.14 16.67 -29.07
N GLY A 88 12.85 17.61 -28.45
CA GLY A 88 12.30 18.50 -27.42
C GLY A 88 11.14 19.34 -27.93
N TRP A 89 11.22 19.84 -29.17
CA TRP A 89 10.11 20.58 -29.80
C TRP A 89 8.88 19.72 -30.03
N ILE A 90 9.07 18.48 -30.51
CA ILE A 90 7.99 17.53 -30.72
C ILE A 90 7.25 17.25 -29.39
N HIS A 91 7.99 16.92 -28.33
CA HIS A 91 7.40 16.68 -27.00
C HIS A 91 6.72 17.93 -26.42
N LYS A 92 7.32 19.11 -26.59
CA LYS A 92 6.73 20.38 -26.13
C LYS A 92 5.38 20.65 -26.78
N LEU A 93 5.24 20.37 -28.09
CA LEU A 93 3.96 20.55 -28.80
C LEU A 93 2.90 19.54 -28.35
N LYS A 94 3.31 18.34 -27.94
CA LYS A 94 2.42 17.33 -27.34
C LYS A 94 2.09 17.59 -25.86
N ASN A 95 2.60 18.68 -25.28
CA ASN A 95 2.49 18.99 -23.85
C ASN A 95 3.13 17.93 -22.92
N GLU A 96 4.06 17.15 -23.46
CA GLU A 96 4.91 16.18 -22.75
C GLU A 96 6.13 16.92 -22.17
N LEU A 97 5.87 17.79 -21.18
CA LEU A 97 6.86 18.72 -20.65
C LEU A 97 8.11 18.05 -20.03
N PRO A 98 7.98 16.94 -19.25
CA PRO A 98 9.14 16.23 -18.71
C PRO A 98 10.07 15.65 -19.79
N GLU A 99 9.49 15.01 -20.81
CA GLU A 99 10.21 14.42 -21.94
C GLU A 99 10.90 15.51 -22.77
N ALA A 100 10.19 16.63 -22.99
CA ALA A 100 10.76 17.80 -23.65
C ALA A 100 11.97 18.35 -22.88
N GLN A 101 11.93 18.36 -21.54
CA GLN A 101 13.03 18.86 -20.71
C GLN A 101 14.26 17.96 -20.83
N ASN A 102 14.08 16.65 -20.81
CA ASN A 102 15.17 15.70 -21.00
C ASN A 102 15.84 15.88 -22.36
N ALA A 103 15.04 16.01 -23.43
CA ALA A 103 15.55 16.20 -24.78
C ALA A 103 16.30 17.54 -24.93
N PHE A 104 15.75 18.66 -24.46
CA PHE A 104 16.46 19.94 -24.52
C PHE A 104 17.69 19.99 -23.61
N SER A 105 17.65 19.33 -22.45
CA SER A 105 18.83 19.23 -21.56
C SER A 105 19.96 18.46 -22.21
N GLN A 106 19.65 17.38 -22.94
CA GLN A 106 20.65 16.64 -23.70
C GLN A 106 21.22 17.47 -24.85
N ALA A 107 20.37 18.21 -25.58
CA ALA A 107 20.83 19.13 -26.60
C ALA A 107 21.75 20.21 -26.03
N ALA A 108 21.43 20.77 -24.86
CA ALA A 108 22.24 21.79 -24.19
C ALA A 108 23.59 21.23 -23.69
N ARG A 109 23.63 19.97 -23.25
CA ARG A 109 24.88 19.29 -22.88
C ARG A 109 25.80 19.05 -24.08
N LEU A 110 25.23 18.69 -25.23
CA LEU A 110 25.99 18.41 -26.46
C LEU A 110 26.47 19.68 -27.17
N ALA A 111 25.77 20.80 -27.00
CA ALA A 111 26.16 22.10 -27.56
C ALA A 111 26.03 23.21 -26.50
N PRO A 112 26.95 23.27 -25.53
CA PRO A 112 26.90 24.25 -24.44
C PRO A 112 26.97 25.69 -24.96
N ASP A 113 27.65 25.94 -26.08
CA ASP A 113 27.81 27.28 -26.68
C ASP A 113 26.60 27.73 -27.50
N ASN A 114 25.62 26.85 -27.73
CA ASN A 114 24.42 27.19 -28.48
C ASN A 114 23.40 27.90 -27.58
N ALA A 115 23.46 29.25 -27.59
CA ALA A 115 22.58 30.11 -26.80
C ALA A 115 21.09 29.78 -26.98
N ARG A 116 20.65 29.48 -28.21
CA ARG A 116 19.24 29.17 -28.50
C ARG A 116 18.77 27.89 -27.80
N VAL A 117 19.59 26.83 -27.80
CA VAL A 117 19.25 25.56 -27.13
C VAL A 117 19.23 25.76 -25.61
N ARG A 118 20.14 26.58 -25.08
CA ARG A 118 20.19 26.95 -23.66
C ARG A 118 18.93 27.71 -23.24
N GLU A 119 18.56 28.76 -23.96
CA GLU A 119 17.33 29.54 -23.71
C GLU A 119 16.08 28.66 -23.74
N MET A 120 16.01 27.71 -24.67
CA MET A 120 14.89 26.78 -24.78
C MET A 120 14.80 25.83 -23.57
N ALA A 121 15.94 25.30 -23.11
CA ALA A 121 16.00 24.47 -21.91
C ALA A 121 15.62 25.25 -20.65
N GLU A 122 16.11 26.48 -20.50
CA GLU A 122 15.79 27.38 -19.38
C GLU A 122 14.30 27.74 -19.35
N ALA A 123 13.73 28.13 -20.49
CA ALA A 123 12.30 28.48 -20.59
C ALA A 123 11.39 27.29 -20.24
N LEU A 124 11.75 26.08 -20.65
CA LEU A 124 10.98 24.89 -20.31
C LEU A 124 11.13 24.51 -18.84
N THR A 125 12.34 24.60 -18.29
CA THR A 125 12.59 24.38 -16.86
C THR A 125 11.76 25.37 -16.04
N ARG A 126 11.64 26.64 -16.49
CA ARG A 126 10.77 27.63 -15.86
C ARG A 126 9.31 27.20 -15.83
N LYS A 127 8.80 26.74 -16.98
CA LYS A 127 7.42 26.26 -17.10
C LYS A 127 7.17 25.03 -16.22
N LEU A 128 8.12 24.11 -16.14
CA LEU A 128 8.03 22.93 -15.28
C LEU A 128 8.07 23.28 -13.79
N GLY A 129 8.90 24.23 -13.36
CA GLY A 129 8.91 24.70 -11.98
C GLY A 129 7.55 25.21 -11.53
N VAL A 130 6.89 26.03 -12.36
CA VAL A 130 5.53 26.53 -12.09
C VAL A 130 4.48 25.41 -12.12
N PHE A 131 4.60 24.47 -13.07
CA PHE A 131 3.72 23.29 -13.14
C PHE A 131 3.82 22.45 -11.86
N HIS A 132 5.03 22.12 -11.44
CA HIS A 132 5.28 21.36 -10.23
C HIS A 132 4.79 22.10 -8.98
N TYR A 133 5.01 23.42 -8.90
CA TYR A 133 4.46 24.23 -7.80
C TYR A 133 2.94 24.14 -7.71
N ALA A 134 2.23 24.36 -8.81
CA ALA A 134 0.77 24.32 -8.84
C ALA A 134 0.22 22.93 -8.45
N HIS A 135 0.79 21.86 -9.01
CA HIS A 135 0.41 20.49 -8.67
C HIS A 135 0.74 20.13 -7.23
N GLY A 136 1.88 20.59 -6.71
CA GLY A 136 2.29 20.38 -5.32
C GLY A 136 1.35 21.04 -4.33
N VAL A 137 0.96 22.30 -4.57
CA VAL A 137 -0.01 23.04 -3.75
C VAL A 137 -1.40 22.39 -3.78
N GLU A 138 -1.86 21.96 -4.96
CA GLU A 138 -3.16 21.30 -5.07
C GLU A 138 -3.18 19.93 -4.37
N ALA A 139 -2.12 19.12 -4.55
CA ALA A 139 -1.98 17.86 -3.83
C ALA A 139 -1.93 18.08 -2.31
N PHE A 140 -1.26 19.14 -1.86
CA PHE A 140 -1.23 19.53 -0.44
C PHE A 140 -2.63 19.83 0.11
N ARG A 141 -3.45 20.59 -0.63
CA ARG A 141 -4.84 20.89 -0.24
C ARG A 141 -5.72 19.63 -0.17
N ARG A 142 -5.46 18.68 -1.07
CA ARG A 142 -6.12 17.36 -1.07
C ARG A 142 -5.58 16.39 -0.02
N GLN A 143 -4.59 16.81 0.77
CA GLN A 143 -3.90 15.98 1.75
C GLN A 143 -3.22 14.75 1.13
N ASP A 144 -2.88 14.81 -0.16
CA ASP A 144 -2.09 13.78 -0.85
C ASP A 144 -0.60 14.07 -0.61
N TRP A 145 -0.14 13.75 0.61
CA TRP A 145 1.19 14.13 1.11
C TRP A 145 2.34 13.61 0.24
N ALA A 146 2.16 12.42 -0.36
CA ALA A 146 3.16 11.82 -1.23
C ALA A 146 3.38 12.67 -2.48
N ARG A 147 2.32 12.91 -3.26
CA ARG A 147 2.39 13.74 -4.47
C ARG A 147 2.75 15.18 -4.14
N ALA A 148 2.23 15.73 -3.05
CA ALA A 148 2.58 17.07 -2.61
C ALA A 148 4.09 17.20 -2.37
N SER A 149 4.69 16.27 -1.61
CA SER A 149 6.13 16.30 -1.33
C SER A 149 6.98 16.20 -2.61
N GLU A 150 6.66 15.28 -3.51
CA GLU A 150 7.41 15.07 -4.75
C GLU A 150 7.36 16.29 -5.69
N HIS A 151 6.15 16.81 -5.93
CA HIS A 151 5.99 17.96 -6.81
C HIS A 151 6.63 19.23 -6.21
N LEU A 152 6.52 19.45 -4.90
CA LEU A 152 7.14 20.63 -4.26
C LEU A 152 8.67 20.54 -4.26
N GLU A 153 9.26 19.34 -4.13
CA GLU A 153 10.71 19.12 -4.29
C GLU A 153 11.18 19.52 -5.68
N LYS A 154 10.53 18.99 -6.72
CA LYS A 154 10.85 19.31 -8.12
C LYS A 154 10.68 20.79 -8.42
N ALA A 155 9.71 21.46 -7.80
CA ALA A 155 9.48 22.89 -7.99
C ALA A 155 10.62 23.76 -7.39
N LEU A 156 11.29 23.27 -6.34
CA LEU A 156 12.34 23.99 -5.61
C LEU A 156 13.77 23.70 -6.12
N GLU A 157 14.00 22.64 -6.89
CA GLU A 157 15.36 22.21 -7.32
C GLU A 157 16.20 23.27 -8.03
N LYS A 158 15.59 24.18 -8.78
CA LYS A 158 16.28 25.10 -9.70
C LYS A 158 16.11 26.58 -9.35
N GLU A 159 15.56 26.89 -8.17
CA GLU A 159 15.31 28.27 -7.70
C GLU A 159 14.55 29.14 -8.73
N ILE A 160 13.63 28.51 -9.46
CA ILE A 160 12.90 29.14 -10.57
C ILE A 160 11.73 30.00 -10.07
N LEU A 161 11.20 29.61 -8.92
CA LEU A 161 10.04 30.23 -8.33
C LEU A 161 10.42 31.59 -7.72
N GLY A 162 9.50 32.55 -7.79
CA GLY A 162 9.66 33.82 -7.08
C GLY A 162 9.82 33.61 -5.56
N PRO A 163 10.36 34.59 -4.82
CA PRO A 163 10.68 34.42 -3.39
C PRO A 163 9.45 34.02 -2.56
N GLU A 164 8.28 34.57 -2.87
CA GLU A 164 7.01 34.22 -2.22
C GLU A 164 6.59 32.78 -2.52
N GLN A 165 6.61 32.37 -3.78
CA GLN A 165 6.27 31.00 -4.19
C GLN A 165 7.24 29.98 -3.60
N SER A 166 8.54 30.30 -3.56
CA SER A 166 9.58 29.49 -2.94
C SER A 166 9.34 29.33 -1.44
N ALA A 167 9.00 30.41 -0.71
CA ALA A 167 8.69 30.34 0.71
C ALA A 167 7.46 29.46 0.99
N ILE A 168 6.38 29.62 0.22
CA ILE A 168 5.17 28.79 0.33
C ILE A 168 5.49 27.31 0.05
N ALA A 169 6.24 27.05 -1.03
CA ALA A 169 6.61 25.70 -1.42
C ALA A 169 7.46 25.01 -0.34
N GLN A 170 8.43 25.72 0.25
CA GLN A 170 9.27 25.21 1.33
C GLN A 170 8.43 24.86 2.57
N GLN A 171 7.54 25.77 2.98
CA GLN A 171 6.67 25.53 4.13
C GLN A 171 5.78 24.29 3.92
N TYR A 172 5.15 24.19 2.75
CA TYR A 172 4.29 23.05 2.42
C TYR A 172 5.06 21.76 2.30
N LEU A 173 6.29 21.82 1.76
CA LEU A 173 7.14 20.64 1.63
C LEU A 173 7.51 20.04 3.00
N VAL A 174 7.85 20.87 3.98
CA VAL A 174 8.16 20.41 5.34
C VAL A 174 6.96 19.67 5.94
N ILE A 175 5.78 20.26 5.85
CA ILE A 175 4.54 19.66 6.36
C ILE A 175 4.22 18.36 5.61
N ALA A 176 4.30 18.36 4.28
CA ALA A 176 4.02 17.19 3.46
C ALA A 176 4.97 16.02 3.77
N ARG A 177 6.28 16.29 3.91
CA ARG A 177 7.28 15.26 4.28
C ARG A 177 7.00 14.68 5.66
N PHE A 178 6.74 15.53 6.66
CA PHE A 178 6.43 15.08 8.02
C PHE A 178 5.15 14.22 8.04
N SER A 179 4.08 14.70 7.40
CA SER A 179 2.82 13.96 7.29
C SER A 179 2.98 12.64 6.55
N ARG A 180 3.73 12.61 5.44
CA ARG A 180 4.05 11.39 4.69
C ARG A 180 4.80 10.39 5.56
N GLN A 181 5.81 10.83 6.31
CA GLN A 181 6.58 9.95 7.19
C GLN A 181 5.72 9.39 8.31
N ARG A 182 4.88 10.22 8.94
CA ARG A 182 3.95 9.78 9.99
C ARG A 182 2.94 8.76 9.47
N VAL A 183 2.37 8.99 8.28
CA VAL A 183 1.49 8.03 7.61
C VAL A 183 2.24 6.72 7.32
N ALA A 184 3.46 6.78 6.78
CA ALA A 184 4.29 5.60 6.52
C ALA A 184 4.63 4.79 7.78
N GLN A 185 4.96 5.46 8.89
CA GLN A 185 5.22 4.81 10.18
C GLN A 185 3.98 4.14 10.74
N GLU A 186 2.82 4.80 10.67
CA GLU A 186 1.56 4.20 11.13
C GLU A 186 1.17 3.00 10.26
N ILE A 187 1.43 3.06 8.94
CA ILE A 187 1.26 1.91 8.04
C ILE A 187 2.14 0.74 8.49
N GLN A 188 3.43 0.98 8.72
CA GLN A 188 4.35 -0.08 9.17
C GLN A 188 3.93 -0.65 10.53
N ARG A 189 3.49 0.21 11.47
CA ARG A 189 2.96 -0.22 12.76
C ARG A 189 1.75 -1.13 12.60
N ILE A 190 0.78 -0.75 11.77
CA ILE A 190 -0.43 -1.55 11.50
C ILE A 190 -0.07 -2.86 10.78
N GLN A 191 0.84 -2.83 9.81
CA GLN A 191 1.32 -4.03 9.13
C GLN A 191 2.02 -4.97 10.12
N ALA A 192 2.89 -4.45 10.97
CA ALA A 192 3.55 -5.23 12.01
C ALA A 192 2.53 -5.79 13.02
N GLU A 193 1.50 -5.03 13.38
CA GLU A 193 0.40 -5.49 14.23
C GLU A 193 -0.39 -6.59 13.54
N ARG A 194 -0.73 -6.45 12.25
CA ARG A 194 -1.38 -7.49 11.44
C ARG A 194 -0.52 -8.75 11.33
N GLU A 195 0.77 -8.62 11.05
CA GLU A 195 1.69 -9.75 10.98
C GLU A 195 1.88 -10.42 12.35
N PHE A 196 1.86 -9.64 13.43
CA PHE A 196 1.89 -10.17 14.80
C PHE A 196 0.60 -10.92 15.11
N VAL A 197 -0.55 -10.35 14.74
CA VAL A 197 -1.88 -10.95 14.85
C VAL A 197 -1.96 -12.25 14.02
N GLU A 198 -1.53 -12.25 12.76
CA GLU A 198 -1.50 -13.42 11.86
C GLU A 198 -0.50 -14.50 12.31
N ARG A 199 0.70 -14.11 12.77
CA ARG A 199 1.63 -15.06 13.41
C ARG A 199 1.07 -15.60 14.72
N GLY A 200 0.36 -14.79 15.50
CA GLY A 200 -0.36 -15.19 16.70
C GLY A 200 -1.50 -16.18 16.42
N TYR A 201 -2.15 -16.09 15.26
CA TYR A 201 -3.08 -17.12 14.77
C TYR A 201 -2.40 -18.44 14.40
N THR A 202 -1.06 -18.48 14.40
CA THR A 202 -0.28 -19.61 13.90
C THR A 202 0.65 -20.16 14.99
N ALA A 203 0.09 -20.92 15.93
CA ALA A 203 0.81 -22.00 16.62
C ALA A 203 -0.13 -22.99 17.32
N LYS A 204 -1.30 -22.54 17.80
CA LYS A 204 -2.29 -23.42 18.45
C LYS A 204 -3.69 -22.87 18.26
N LYS A 205 -4.58 -23.61 17.61
CA LYS A 205 -6.01 -23.29 17.57
C LYS A 205 -6.58 -23.53 18.96
N ILE A 206 -6.58 -22.50 19.80
CA ILE A 206 -7.07 -22.61 21.17
C ILE A 206 -8.59 -22.81 21.10
N GLY A 207 -9.08 -23.91 21.65
CA GLY A 207 -10.51 -24.18 21.73
C GLY A 207 -11.17 -23.26 22.75
N LEU A 208 -12.39 -22.79 22.47
CA LEU A 208 -13.14 -21.90 23.37
C LEU A 208 -13.36 -22.53 24.75
N HIS A 209 -13.56 -23.85 24.77
CA HIS A 209 -13.66 -24.62 26.00
C HIS A 209 -12.37 -24.56 26.84
N GLU A 210 -11.20 -24.54 26.21
CA GLU A 210 -9.92 -24.47 26.93
C GLU A 210 -9.76 -23.12 27.63
N VAL A 211 -10.08 -22.02 26.95
CA VAL A 211 -10.05 -20.67 27.53
C VAL A 211 -11.12 -20.48 28.59
N ALA A 212 -12.34 -20.98 28.35
CA ALA A 212 -13.44 -20.81 29.30
C ALA A 212 -13.29 -21.67 30.57
N THR A 213 -12.54 -22.77 30.48
CA THR A 213 -12.23 -23.64 31.64
C THR A 213 -11.05 -23.11 32.44
N HIS A 214 -10.05 -22.55 31.76
CA HIS A 214 -8.83 -22.01 32.39
C HIS A 214 -8.46 -20.62 31.84
N PRO A 215 -9.25 -19.57 32.14
CA PRO A 215 -9.03 -18.24 31.59
C PRO A 215 -7.66 -17.64 32.01
N GLY A 216 -7.12 -18.03 33.17
CA GLY A 216 -5.79 -17.62 33.63
C GLY A 216 -4.61 -18.41 33.05
N SER A 217 -4.85 -19.55 32.39
CA SER A 217 -3.78 -20.34 31.75
C SER A 217 -3.37 -19.78 30.38
N TYR A 218 -4.19 -18.89 29.82
CA TYR A 218 -3.89 -18.13 28.62
C TYR A 218 -3.75 -16.66 29.02
N GLY A 219 -2.55 -16.10 28.91
CA GLY A 219 -2.31 -14.72 29.35
C GLY A 219 -3.19 -13.72 28.61
N PHE A 220 -3.72 -12.72 29.31
CA PHE A 220 -4.30 -11.53 28.67
C PHE A 220 -3.28 -10.95 27.70
N GLY A 221 -3.65 -10.77 26.44
CA GLY A 221 -2.70 -10.55 25.34
C GLY A 221 -2.68 -11.64 24.28
N SER A 222 -3.15 -12.84 24.60
CA SER A 222 -3.22 -13.97 23.65
C SER A 222 -4.24 -13.70 22.54
N TYR A 223 -3.87 -13.99 21.30
CA TYR A 223 -4.77 -13.91 20.15
C TYR A 223 -5.58 -15.20 19.99
N VAL A 224 -6.85 -15.03 19.61
CA VAL A 224 -7.83 -16.11 19.56
C VAL A 224 -8.76 -15.98 18.35
N ASP A 225 -9.11 -17.12 17.75
CA ASP A 225 -10.10 -17.22 16.68
C ASP A 225 -11.27 -18.07 17.17
N PHE A 226 -12.43 -17.43 17.30
CA PHE A 226 -13.66 -18.07 17.79
C PHE A 226 -14.85 -17.74 16.90
N SER A 227 -15.84 -18.63 16.93
CA SER A 227 -17.10 -18.38 16.25
C SER A 227 -18.28 -18.87 17.08
N GLY A 228 -19.42 -18.19 16.91
CA GLY A 228 -20.62 -18.50 17.66
C GLY A 228 -21.82 -17.67 17.23
N TRP A 229 -22.91 -17.85 17.94
CA TRP A 229 -24.17 -17.14 17.76
C TRP A 229 -24.26 -15.97 18.73
N VAL A 230 -24.53 -14.78 18.20
CA VAL A 230 -24.80 -13.59 19.01
C VAL A 230 -26.10 -13.83 19.77
N VAL A 231 -26.04 -13.72 21.10
CA VAL A 231 -27.21 -13.82 22.01
C VAL A 231 -27.68 -12.44 22.42
N ALA A 232 -26.74 -11.53 22.64
CA ALA A 232 -27.00 -10.15 23.06
C ALA A 232 -26.08 -9.20 22.32
N ARG A 233 -26.55 -7.97 22.11
CA ARG A 233 -25.76 -6.84 21.61
C ARG A 233 -26.07 -5.63 22.49
N SER A 234 -25.02 -4.96 22.94
CA SER A 234 -25.07 -3.62 23.54
C SER A 234 -24.21 -2.70 22.69
N ASP A 235 -24.66 -1.48 22.44
CA ASP A 235 -23.89 -0.48 21.70
C ASP A 235 -23.59 0.69 22.63
N ASP A 236 -22.31 0.95 22.85
CA ASP A 236 -21.80 2.10 23.57
C ASP A 236 -21.16 3.10 22.57
N PRO A 237 -21.00 4.39 22.93
CA PRO A 237 -20.32 5.37 22.08
C PRO A 237 -18.89 4.94 21.70
N ASP A 238 -18.22 4.21 22.59
CA ASP A 238 -16.83 3.77 22.43
C ASP A 238 -16.70 2.41 21.72
N GLY A 239 -17.80 1.72 21.41
CA GLY A 239 -17.76 0.39 20.83
C GLY A 239 -19.03 -0.42 21.05
N SER A 240 -19.14 -1.56 20.35
CA SER A 240 -20.21 -2.51 20.56
C SER A 240 -19.72 -3.69 21.38
N GLU A 241 -20.62 -4.25 22.17
CA GLU A 241 -20.39 -5.44 22.95
C GLU A 241 -21.36 -6.53 22.52
N LEU A 242 -20.83 -7.69 22.14
CA LEU A 242 -21.60 -8.86 21.75
C LEU A 242 -21.40 -9.98 22.76
N THR A 243 -22.50 -10.51 23.28
CA THR A 243 -22.48 -11.78 24.02
C THR A 243 -22.68 -12.91 23.03
N VAL A 244 -21.76 -13.87 23.02
CA VAL A 244 -21.74 -14.95 22.02
C VAL A 244 -21.76 -16.33 22.67
N ALA A 245 -22.64 -17.18 22.18
CA ALA A 245 -22.72 -18.59 22.53
C ALA A 245 -22.12 -19.45 21.41
N PRO A 246 -21.32 -20.48 21.71
CA PRO A 246 -20.67 -21.29 20.68
C PRO A 246 -21.62 -22.14 19.86
N ARG A 247 -21.11 -22.61 18.71
CA ARG A 247 -21.81 -23.50 17.80
C ARG A 247 -22.19 -24.81 18.52
N GLY A 248 -23.47 -25.19 18.46
CA GLY A 248 -23.97 -26.46 19.02
C GLY A 248 -24.59 -26.37 20.42
N ARG A 249 -24.53 -25.23 21.11
CA ARG A 249 -25.28 -25.00 22.36
C ARG A 249 -26.47 -24.06 22.14
N SER A 250 -27.52 -24.24 22.95
CA SER A 250 -28.74 -23.44 22.84
C SER A 250 -28.49 -21.97 23.16
N ARG A 251 -28.95 -21.08 22.28
CA ARG A 251 -29.06 -19.63 22.55
C ARG A 251 -30.00 -19.31 23.72
N PHE A 252 -30.85 -20.27 24.09
CA PHE A 252 -31.83 -20.20 25.18
C PHE A 252 -31.35 -20.95 26.42
N SER A 253 -30.07 -20.80 26.77
CA SER A 253 -29.46 -21.45 27.93
C SER A 253 -30.27 -21.16 29.20
N ARG A 254 -30.79 -22.20 29.88
CA ARG A 254 -31.65 -22.05 31.09
C ARG A 254 -30.90 -22.18 32.41
N SER A 255 -29.60 -22.46 32.37
CA SER A 255 -28.78 -22.70 33.55
C SER A 255 -27.34 -22.22 33.35
N SER A 256 -26.66 -21.87 34.43
CA SER A 256 -25.25 -21.47 34.40
C SER A 256 -24.34 -22.59 33.86
N SER A 257 -24.73 -23.86 34.05
CA SER A 257 -24.03 -25.05 33.52
C SER A 257 -24.06 -25.18 32.01
N THR A 258 -25.04 -24.57 31.34
CA THR A 258 -25.14 -24.57 29.87
C THR A 258 -24.38 -23.39 29.23
N MET A 259 -24.02 -22.38 30.03
CA MET A 259 -23.28 -21.17 29.65
C MET A 259 -21.76 -21.28 29.90
N THR A 260 -21.21 -22.50 29.94
CA THR A 260 -19.78 -22.71 30.27
C THR A 260 -18.83 -22.14 29.24
N ASP A 261 -19.24 -22.11 27.98
CA ASP A 261 -18.38 -21.73 26.87
C ASP A 261 -18.81 -20.38 26.25
N TRP A 262 -19.61 -19.57 26.96
CA TRP A 262 -19.99 -18.24 26.49
C TRP A 262 -18.81 -17.27 26.57
N PHE A 263 -18.81 -16.25 25.72
CA PHE A 263 -17.78 -15.22 25.71
C PHE A 263 -18.34 -13.87 25.28
N THR A 264 -17.60 -12.81 25.59
CA THR A 264 -17.91 -11.44 25.18
C THR A 264 -16.95 -11.00 24.08
N ILE A 265 -17.47 -10.33 23.06
CA ILE A 265 -16.67 -9.61 22.06
C ILE A 265 -16.88 -8.11 22.30
N ARG A 266 -15.79 -7.35 22.45
CA ARG A 266 -15.81 -5.89 22.41
C ARG A 266 -15.22 -5.40 21.10
N THR A 267 -15.88 -4.45 20.46
CA THR A 267 -15.37 -3.82 19.23
C THR A 267 -14.75 -2.46 19.56
N PRO A 268 -13.62 -2.08 18.94
CA PRO A 268 -13.02 -0.77 19.14
C PRO A 268 -13.84 0.42 18.61
N ARG A 269 -14.84 0.13 17.75
CA ARG A 269 -15.76 1.10 17.16
C ARG A 269 -17.14 0.45 17.05
N PRO A 270 -18.24 1.22 17.17
CA PRO A 270 -19.59 0.67 17.08
C PRO A 270 -19.81 -0.13 15.79
N LEU A 271 -20.51 -1.25 15.90
CA LEU A 271 -20.95 -2.03 14.76
C LEU A 271 -21.97 -1.22 13.95
N PRO A 272 -21.93 -1.28 12.61
CA PRO A 272 -22.94 -0.63 11.79
C PRO A 272 -24.33 -1.16 12.15
N GLY A 273 -25.36 -0.33 11.95
CA GLY A 273 -26.77 -0.73 12.06
C GLY A 273 -27.23 -1.69 10.96
N ASP A 274 -26.37 -2.59 10.53
CA ASP A 274 -26.60 -3.57 9.46
C ASP A 274 -27.38 -4.78 10.02
N ALA A 275 -28.41 -5.21 9.29
CA ALA A 275 -29.28 -6.35 9.64
C ALA A 275 -28.50 -7.66 9.90
N ARG A 276 -27.27 -7.79 9.39
CA ARG A 276 -26.39 -8.95 9.59
C ARG A 276 -25.71 -8.99 10.97
N ALA A 277 -25.67 -7.88 11.70
CA ALA A 277 -24.99 -7.74 12.98
C ALA A 277 -25.96 -7.67 14.18
N PHE A 278 -27.04 -8.45 14.14
CA PHE A 278 -28.07 -8.51 15.19
C PHE A 278 -28.03 -9.81 16.01
N CYS A 279 -28.74 -9.83 17.14
CA CYS A 279 -28.98 -11.02 17.93
C CYS A 279 -29.50 -12.17 17.06
N GLY A 280 -28.94 -13.36 17.24
CA GLY A 280 -29.22 -14.54 16.44
C GLY A 280 -28.40 -14.69 15.16
N SER A 281 -27.49 -13.75 14.87
CA SER A 281 -26.53 -13.85 13.77
C SER A 281 -25.34 -14.71 14.18
N PHE A 282 -24.77 -15.44 13.21
CA PHE A 282 -23.50 -16.15 13.42
C PHE A 282 -22.34 -15.18 13.17
N VAL A 283 -21.37 -15.18 14.07
CA VAL A 283 -20.20 -14.31 14.04
C VAL A 283 -18.92 -15.14 14.17
N SER A 284 -17.94 -14.82 13.35
CA SER A 284 -16.55 -15.25 13.52
C SER A 284 -15.75 -14.04 13.96
N VAL A 285 -14.95 -14.19 15.01
CA VAL A 285 -14.13 -13.13 15.58
C VAL A 285 -12.68 -13.58 15.67
N ARG A 286 -11.83 -12.66 15.26
CA ARG A 286 -10.39 -12.71 15.42
C ARG A 286 -10.01 -11.55 16.30
N GLY A 287 -9.42 -11.80 17.46
CA GLY A 287 -9.12 -10.75 18.42
C GLY A 287 -8.22 -11.19 19.56
N ARG A 288 -7.97 -10.26 20.48
CA ARG A 288 -7.10 -10.45 21.64
C ARG A 288 -7.91 -10.68 22.91
N LEU A 289 -7.52 -11.64 23.73
CA LEU A 289 -8.06 -11.80 25.08
C LEU A 289 -7.65 -10.58 25.93
N ILE A 290 -8.63 -9.85 26.47
CA ILE A 290 -8.36 -8.63 27.26
C ILE A 290 -8.69 -8.77 28.73
N ASP A 291 -9.73 -9.53 29.07
CA ASP A 291 -10.17 -9.73 30.45
C ASP A 291 -11.11 -10.97 30.53
N SER A 292 -11.61 -11.29 31.72
CA SER A 292 -12.67 -12.25 31.95
C SER A 292 -13.71 -11.71 32.95
N ARG A 293 -15.00 -11.86 32.65
CA ARG A 293 -16.09 -11.31 33.47
C ARG A 293 -17.28 -12.24 33.56
N TYR A 294 -18.10 -12.07 34.59
CA TYR A 294 -19.37 -12.78 34.68
C TYR A 294 -20.32 -12.29 33.58
N ILE A 295 -21.00 -13.23 32.92
CA ILE A 295 -21.99 -12.90 31.90
C ILE A 295 -23.37 -13.23 32.47
N GLU A 296 -24.27 -12.25 32.48
CA GLU A 296 -25.68 -12.45 32.75
C GLU A 296 -26.41 -12.77 31.44
N ASN A 297 -27.25 -13.80 31.45
CA ASN A 297 -28.11 -14.09 30.31
C ASN A 297 -29.27 -13.09 30.28
N PRO A 298 -29.41 -12.28 29.22
CA PRO A 298 -30.42 -11.23 29.16
C PRO A 298 -31.87 -11.76 29.11
N ILE A 299 -32.06 -13.06 28.82
CA ILE A 299 -33.40 -13.65 28.67
C ILE A 299 -33.96 -14.11 30.02
N ASN A 300 -33.12 -14.57 30.94
CA ASN A 300 -33.56 -15.21 32.19
C ASN A 300 -32.74 -14.81 33.42
N SER A 301 -31.87 -13.80 33.30
CA SER A 301 -31.03 -13.28 34.37
C SER A 301 -30.14 -14.31 35.07
N VAL A 302 -29.89 -15.46 34.42
CA VAL A 302 -28.95 -16.45 34.95
C VAL A 302 -27.53 -15.98 34.67
N THR A 303 -26.74 -15.84 35.73
CA THR A 303 -25.32 -15.48 35.64
C THR A 303 -24.44 -16.72 35.52
N THR A 304 -23.34 -16.60 34.78
CA THR A 304 -22.34 -17.68 34.69
C THR A 304 -21.75 -18.01 36.05
N SER A 305 -21.47 -19.29 36.30
CA SER A 305 -20.85 -19.75 37.56
C SER A 305 -19.37 -19.40 37.69
N ARG A 306 -18.72 -19.03 36.57
CA ARG A 306 -17.31 -18.62 36.47
C ARG A 306 -17.20 -17.43 35.51
N PRO A 307 -16.15 -16.60 35.63
CA PRO A 307 -15.89 -15.55 34.66
C PRO A 307 -15.60 -16.14 33.28
N ARG A 308 -16.05 -15.43 32.25
CA ARG A 308 -15.96 -15.80 30.84
C ARG A 308 -15.09 -14.83 30.08
N PRO A 309 -14.36 -15.30 29.06
CA PRO A 309 -13.39 -14.48 28.36
C PRO A 309 -14.05 -13.31 27.62
N THR A 310 -13.37 -12.18 27.64
CA THR A 310 -13.67 -10.99 26.84
C THR A 310 -12.58 -10.82 25.79
N VAL A 311 -13.00 -10.72 24.53
CA VAL A 311 -12.10 -10.60 23.37
C VAL A 311 -12.29 -9.22 22.74
N LEU A 312 -11.20 -8.46 22.61
CA LEU A 312 -11.18 -7.24 21.81
C LEU A 312 -11.01 -7.63 20.35
N ALA A 313 -12.02 -7.33 19.53
CA ALA A 313 -12.03 -7.71 18.13
C ALA A 313 -11.03 -6.90 17.30
N SER A 314 -10.15 -7.62 16.62
CA SER A 314 -9.30 -7.10 15.55
C SER A 314 -10.00 -7.22 14.20
N MET A 315 -10.81 -8.27 14.02
CA MET A 315 -11.61 -8.50 12.84
C MET A 315 -12.88 -9.28 13.21
N ILE A 316 -14.00 -8.88 12.62
CA ILE A 316 -15.29 -9.57 12.76
C ILE A 316 -15.82 -9.91 11.38
N GLU A 317 -16.29 -11.14 11.23
CA GLU A 317 -16.94 -11.63 10.03
C GLU A 317 -18.30 -12.21 10.37
N PHE A 318 -19.33 -11.71 9.69
CA PHE A 318 -20.64 -12.33 9.62
C PHE A 318 -20.73 -13.01 8.26
N PRO A 319 -20.63 -14.35 8.17
CA PRO A 319 -20.52 -15.09 6.89
C PRO A 319 -21.79 -15.04 6.00
N GLY A 320 -22.79 -14.24 6.38
CA GLY A 320 -24.09 -14.19 5.71
C GLY A 320 -25.02 -15.32 6.17
N SER A 321 -26.32 -15.10 6.04
CA SER A 321 -27.34 -16.12 6.28
C SER A 321 -28.17 -16.30 5.01
N SER A 322 -28.68 -17.51 4.77
CA SER A 322 -29.61 -17.77 3.65
C SER A 322 -30.90 -16.92 3.73
N ARG A 323 -31.18 -16.28 4.87
CA ARG A 323 -32.36 -15.45 5.12
C ARG A 323 -32.22 -13.99 4.66
N THR A 324 -31.01 -13.47 4.45
CA THR A 324 -30.78 -12.02 4.25
C THR A 324 -30.43 -11.61 2.82
N LEU A 325 -30.21 -12.54 1.88
CA LEU A 325 -29.77 -12.30 0.48
C LEU A 325 -28.47 -11.48 0.30
N ALA A 326 -27.99 -10.79 1.34
CA ALA A 326 -26.73 -10.05 1.37
C ALA A 326 -25.54 -10.99 1.61
N GLY A 327 -24.44 -10.72 0.91
CA GLY A 327 -23.16 -11.43 1.07
C GLY A 327 -22.55 -11.27 2.49
N PRO A 328 -21.36 -11.85 2.74
CA PRO A 328 -20.71 -11.75 4.04
C PRO A 328 -20.41 -10.29 4.42
N LEU A 329 -20.56 -9.94 5.70
CA LEU A 329 -20.13 -8.65 6.26
C LEU A 329 -18.81 -8.87 6.99
N ARG A 330 -17.74 -8.26 6.49
CA ARG A 330 -16.42 -8.28 7.12
C ARG A 330 -16.05 -6.88 7.60
N ILE A 331 -15.72 -6.78 8.88
CA ILE A 331 -15.29 -5.55 9.53
C ILE A 331 -13.88 -5.77 10.06
N ASP A 332 -12.93 -5.06 9.47
CA ASP A 332 -11.53 -5.08 9.88
C ASP A 332 -11.24 -3.85 10.75
N TYR A 333 -11.04 -4.09 12.05
CA TYR A 333 -10.74 -3.05 13.02
C TYR A 333 -9.25 -2.70 13.05
N LEU A 334 -8.39 -3.53 12.46
CA LEU A 334 -6.99 -3.22 12.15
C LEU A 334 -6.86 -2.44 10.83
N GLY A 335 -7.97 -1.96 10.27
CA GLY A 335 -8.05 -1.25 8.98
C GLY A 335 -8.18 0.27 9.10
N TYR A 336 -7.52 0.95 8.15
CA TYR A 336 -7.58 2.37 7.83
C TYR A 336 -9.00 2.96 7.83
N SER A 337 -9.13 4.25 8.12
CA SER A 337 -10.29 5.05 7.69
C SER A 337 -10.36 5.09 6.15
N ARG A 338 -11.53 5.42 5.59
CA ARG A 338 -11.72 5.52 4.13
C ARG A 338 -10.73 6.50 3.48
N GLU A 339 -10.42 7.60 4.17
CA GLU A 339 -9.48 8.63 3.71
C GLU A 339 -8.03 8.13 3.66
N GLN A 340 -7.63 7.36 4.68
CA GLN A 340 -6.31 6.74 4.72
C GLN A 340 -6.12 5.67 3.63
N ARG A 341 -7.19 4.94 3.24
CA ARG A 341 -7.16 4.05 2.06
C ARG A 341 -6.97 4.80 0.76
N LEU A 342 -7.67 5.93 0.58
CA LEU A 342 -7.55 6.74 -0.64
C LEU A 342 -6.15 7.36 -0.79
N GLN A 343 -5.53 7.75 0.32
CA GLN A 343 -4.12 8.19 0.34
C GLN A 343 -3.13 7.05 0.03
N LEU A 344 -3.46 5.80 0.36
CA LEU A 344 -2.64 4.63 0.01
C LEU A 344 -2.72 4.30 -1.49
N GLU A 345 -3.91 4.33 -2.07
CA GLU A 345 -4.12 4.09 -3.50
C GLU A 345 -3.46 5.18 -4.36
N SER A 346 -3.30 6.41 -3.85
CA SER A 346 -2.53 7.46 -4.54
C SER A 346 -1.02 7.31 -4.44
N THR A 347 -0.53 6.46 -3.52
CA THR A 347 0.90 6.24 -3.24
C THR A 347 1.44 4.92 -3.82
N ALA A 348 0.58 4.08 -4.41
CA ALA A 348 1.02 2.87 -5.11
C ALA A 348 1.62 3.24 -6.49
N PRO A 349 2.77 2.65 -6.87
CA PRO A 349 3.47 2.96 -8.12
C PRO A 349 2.71 2.56 -9.39
#